data_AF-A0A3B8JPB9-F1
#
_entry.id   AF-A0A3B8JPB9-F1
#
_cell.length_a   1.000
_cell.length_b   1.000
_cell.length_c   1.000
_cell.angle_alpha   90.00
_cell.angle_beta   90.00
_cell.angle_gamma   90.00
#
_symmetry.space_group_name_H-M   'P 1'
#
loop_
_entity.id
_entity.type
_entity.pdbx_description
1 polymer ?
#
loop_
_entity_poly.entity_id
_entity_poly.type
_entity_poly.pdbx_seq_one_letter_code
_entity_poly.pdbx_strand_id
1 'polypeptide(L)'
;MLIRSFLKEGTMISFHDLNVAYPEQLWLEFSLKDKELAWNQCEQYSNPAARWSAFINRLCLNTLLPWLKKESGLQPLVWPSLEDLPSIWEVVNGTAIALGKTRIVL
;
A
#
# COMPACT_ATOMS: atom_id res chain seq x y z
N MET A 1 10.84 15.44 -1.84
CA MET A 1 10.16 16.28 -2.85
C MET A 1 8.79 16.64 -2.29
N LEU A 2 8.66 17.86 -1.78
CA LEU A 2 7.45 18.38 -1.13
C LEU A 2 6.39 18.69 -2.18
N ILE A 3 5.32 17.90 -2.26
CA ILE A 3 4.11 18.32 -2.96
C ILE A 3 3.27 19.13 -1.97
N ARG A 4 3.57 20.42 -1.87
CA ARG A 4 2.70 21.40 -1.21
C ARG A 4 1.65 21.90 -2.22
N SER A 5 0.40 21.55 -1.92
CA SER A 5 -0.84 22.32 -2.14
C SER A 5 -1.01 23.09 -3.46
N PHE A 6 -1.82 22.52 -4.35
CA PHE A 6 -2.79 23.27 -5.14
C PHE A 6 -4.17 22.61 -4.95
N LEU A 7 -4.84 22.96 -3.85
CA LEU A 7 -6.24 22.65 -3.64
C LEU A 7 -7.03 23.93 -3.94
N LYS A 8 -7.74 23.96 -5.07
CA LYS A 8 -8.95 24.78 -5.18
C LYS A 8 -10.07 24.00 -4.51
N GLU A 9 -10.78 24.70 -3.63
CA GLU A 9 -11.84 24.18 -2.78
C GLU A 9 -12.88 23.36 -3.57
N GLY A 10 -13.18 22.15 -3.09
CA GLY A 10 -14.43 21.44 -3.37
C GLY A 10 -14.51 20.56 -4.62
N THR A 11 -13.49 20.44 -5.48
CA THR A 11 -13.56 19.52 -6.63
C THR A 11 -12.98 18.15 -6.27
N MET A 12 -13.83 17.13 -6.21
CA MET A 12 -13.39 15.73 -6.12
C MET A 12 -12.68 15.37 -7.42
N ILE A 13 -11.35 15.25 -7.39
CA ILE A 13 -10.57 14.79 -8.55
C ILE A 13 -10.98 13.35 -8.84
N SER A 14 -11.49 13.10 -10.06
CA SER A 14 -11.92 11.76 -10.45
C SER A 14 -10.73 10.90 -10.84
N PHE A 15 -10.92 9.58 -10.83
CA PHE A 15 -9.94 8.64 -11.37
C PHE A 15 -9.60 8.93 -12.84
N HIS A 16 -10.56 9.43 -13.61
CA HIS A 16 -10.33 9.83 -15.00
C HIS A 16 -9.35 11.01 -15.09
N ASP A 17 -9.55 12.04 -14.27
CA ASP A 17 -8.68 13.22 -14.24
C ASP A 17 -7.24 12.85 -13.88
N LEU A 18 -7.06 11.89 -12.95
CA LEU A 18 -5.74 11.38 -12.57
C LEU A 18 -5.05 10.63 -13.73
N ASN A 19 -5.78 9.79 -14.47
CA ASN A 19 -5.22 9.10 -15.63
C ASN A 19 -4.86 10.05 -16.77
N VAL A 20 -5.65 11.11 -16.99
CA VAL A 20 -5.33 12.13 -18.00
C VAL A 20 -4.10 12.94 -17.60
N ALA A 21 -3.98 13.31 -16.32
CA ALA A 21 -2.85 14.10 -15.83
C ALA A 21 -1.55 13.29 -15.72
N TYR A 22 -1.65 11.99 -15.41
CA TYR A 22 -0.51 11.10 -15.15
C TYR A 22 -0.67 9.75 -15.84
N PRO A 23 -0.64 9.71 -17.19
CA PRO A 23 -0.93 8.50 -17.96
C PRO A 23 0.12 7.38 -17.77
N GLU A 24 1.34 7.74 -17.38
CA GLU A 24 2.44 6.79 -17.13
C GLU A 24 2.42 6.21 -15.70
N GLN A 25 1.48 6.64 -14.85
CA GLN A 25 1.36 6.14 -13.48
C GLN A 25 0.42 4.95 -13.41
N LEU A 26 0.84 3.94 -12.65
CA LEU A 26 -0.01 2.83 -12.28
C LEU A 26 -0.92 3.26 -11.13
N TRP A 27 -2.22 3.15 -11.33
CA TRP A 27 -3.23 3.38 -10.29
C TRP A 27 -3.90 2.05 -9.93
N LEU A 28 -3.81 1.66 -8.66
CA LEU A 28 -4.47 0.46 -8.13
C LEU A 28 -5.55 0.87 -7.13
N GLU A 29 -6.76 0.37 -7.34
CA GLU A 29 -7.90 0.66 -6.47
C GLU A 29 -7.92 -0.28 -5.26
N PHE A 30 -8.21 0.29 -4.09
CA PHE A 30 -8.44 -0.47 -2.87
C PHE A 30 -9.91 -0.83 -2.74
N SER A 31 -10.24 -2.12 -2.66
CA SER A 31 -11.62 -2.55 -2.42
C SER A 31 -12.07 -2.15 -1.01
N LEU A 32 -13.36 -1.82 -0.84
CA LEU A 32 -13.92 -1.50 0.49
C LEU A 32 -13.77 -2.67 1.46
N LYS A 33 -13.98 -3.89 0.97
CA LYS A 33 -13.80 -5.12 1.74
C LYS A 33 -12.37 -5.27 2.26
N ASP A 34 -11.37 -4.97 1.44
CA ASP A 34 -9.97 -5.05 1.85
C ASP A 34 -9.61 -3.97 2.86
N LYS A 35 -10.19 -2.76 2.74
CA LYS A 35 -10.05 -1.69 3.74
C LYS A 35 -10.57 -2.14 5.10
N GLU A 36 -11.79 -2.67 5.16
CA GLU A 36 -12.39 -3.15 6.40
C GLU A 36 -11.57 -4.29 7.02
N LEU A 37 -11.18 -5.27 6.21
CA LEU A 37 -10.37 -6.40 6.67
C LEU A 37 -9.00 -5.94 7.20
N ALA A 38 -8.31 -5.08 6.47
CA ALA A 38 -7.01 -4.55 6.88
C ALA A 38 -7.11 -3.73 8.18
N TRP A 39 -8.18 -2.94 8.34
CA TRP A 39 -8.38 -2.12 9.53
C TRP A 39 -8.59 -2.98 10.79
N ASN A 40 -9.43 -4.02 10.68
CA ASN A 40 -9.68 -4.96 11.78
C ASN A 40 -8.42 -5.70 12.21
N GLN A 41 -7.54 -6.03 11.26
CA GLN A 41 -6.27 -6.69 11.54
C GLN A 41 -5.22 -5.79 12.23
N CYS A 42 -5.46 -4.48 12.31
CA CYS A 42 -4.53 -3.51 12.91
C CYS A 42 -4.94 -3.05 14.31
N GLU A 43 -5.90 -3.72 14.96
CA GLU A 43 -6.33 -3.35 16.32
C GLU A 43 -5.28 -3.55 17.40
N GLN A 44 -4.35 -4.49 17.19
CA GLN A 44 -3.40 -4.94 18.21
C GLN A 44 -2.14 -4.06 18.31
N TYR A 45 -2.02 -3.00 17.50
CA TYR A 45 -0.84 -2.14 17.50
C TYR A 45 -0.80 -1.21 18.71
N SER A 46 0.40 -0.95 19.21
CA SER A 46 0.65 -0.29 20.50
C SER A 46 0.06 1.12 20.63
N ASN A 47 -0.10 1.83 19.52
CA ASN A 47 -0.56 3.21 19.51
C ASN A 47 -1.29 3.57 18.19
N PRO A 48 -2.08 4.66 18.17
CA PRO A 48 -2.85 5.06 16.99
C PRO A 48 -2.00 5.33 15.74
N ALA A 49 -0.77 5.86 15.89
CA ALA A 49 0.10 6.12 14.76
C ALA A 49 0.62 4.82 14.15
N ALA A 50 1.08 3.88 14.97
CA ALA A 50 1.49 2.55 14.52
C ALA A 50 0.34 1.79 13.85
N ARG A 51 -0.87 1.84 14.42
CA ARG A 51 -2.08 1.27 13.81
C ARG A 51 -2.36 1.85 12.43
N TRP A 52 -2.26 3.16 12.28
CA TRP A 52 -2.48 3.82 10.99
C TRP A 52 -1.43 3.43 9.95
N SER A 53 -0.15 3.46 10.32
CA SER A 53 0.94 3.02 9.46
C SER A 53 0.78 1.57 9.01
N ALA A 54 0.48 0.67 9.95
CA ALA A 54 0.23 -0.72 9.67
C ALA A 54 -0.96 -0.94 8.72
N PHE A 55 -2.05 -0.19 8.91
CA PHE A 55 -3.21 -0.24 8.03
C PHE A 55 -2.86 0.12 6.59
N ILE A 56 -2.12 1.22 6.38
CA ILE A 56 -1.68 1.65 5.06
C ILE A 56 -0.73 0.62 4.43
N ASN A 57 0.26 0.15 5.19
CA ASN A 57 1.19 -0.87 4.69
C ASN A 57 0.46 -2.15 4.29
N ARG A 58 -0.53 -2.59 5.08
CA ARG A 58 -1.36 -3.77 4.80
C ARG A 58 -2.17 -3.59 3.53
N LEU A 59 -2.81 -2.44 3.34
CA LEU A 59 -3.59 -2.18 2.13
C LEU A 59 -2.72 -2.21 0.88
N CYS A 60 -1.59 -1.50 0.91
CA CYS A 60 -0.64 -1.49 -0.19
C CYS A 60 -0.15 -2.91 -0.50
N LEU A 61 0.21 -3.69 0.53
CA LEU A 61 0.70 -5.05 0.35
C LEU A 61 -0.37 -5.98 -0.25
N ASN A 62 -1.59 -5.95 0.29
CA ASN A 62 -2.70 -6.79 -0.17
C ASN A 62 -3.08 -6.49 -1.63
N THR A 63 -2.97 -5.23 -2.05
CA THR A 63 -3.28 -4.83 -3.43
C THR A 63 -2.10 -5.11 -4.37
N LEU A 64 -0.87 -4.89 -3.94
CA LEU A 64 0.30 -5.01 -4.80
C LEU A 64 0.71 -6.47 -5.06
N LEU A 65 0.60 -7.37 -4.07
CA LEU A 65 1.02 -8.77 -4.26
C LEU A 65 0.25 -9.49 -5.39
N PRO A 66 -1.10 -9.45 -5.46
CA PRO A 66 -1.83 -10.08 -6.56
C PRO A 66 -1.53 -9.41 -7.91
N TRP A 67 -1.38 -8.08 -7.92
CA TRP A 67 -1.03 -7.33 -9.13
C TRP A 67 0.34 -7.72 -9.67
N LEU A 68 1.39 -7.73 -8.83
CA LEU A 68 2.74 -8.14 -9.22
C LEU A 68 2.77 -9.57 -9.75
N LYS A 69 2.06 -10.48 -9.10
CA LYS A 69 1.96 -11.88 -9.53
C LYS A 69 1.34 -11.99 -10.92
N LYS A 70 0.25 -11.26 -11.16
CA LYS A 70 -0.45 -11.25 -12.45
C LYS A 70 0.42 -10.66 -13.56
N GLU A 71 1.08 -9.54 -13.29
CA GLU A 71 1.83 -8.78 -14.29
C GLU A 71 3.17 -9.44 -14.65
N SER A 72 3.91 -9.93 -13.64
CA SER A 72 5.24 -10.50 -13.86
C SER A 72 5.23 -12.00 -14.17
N GLY A 73 4.16 -12.72 -13.82
CA GLY A 73 4.12 -14.19 -13.81
C GLY A 73 4.99 -14.84 -12.72
N LEU A 74 5.67 -14.05 -11.88
CA LEU A 74 6.51 -14.53 -10.78
C LEU A 74 5.73 -14.52 -9.46
N GLN A 75 6.13 -15.36 -8.50
CA GLN A 75 5.56 -15.30 -7.15
C GLN A 75 6.29 -14.23 -6.33
N PRO A 76 5.62 -13.14 -5.91
CA PRO A 76 6.19 -12.18 -4.98
C PRO A 76 6.32 -12.79 -3.58
N LEU A 77 7.44 -12.54 -2.92
CA LEU A 77 7.73 -13.02 -1.57
C LEU A 77 7.90 -11.84 -0.62
N VAL A 78 7.12 -11.83 0.46
CA VAL A 78 7.21 -10.82 1.51
C VAL A 78 8.45 -11.08 2.35
N TRP A 79 9.20 -10.02 2.66
CA TRP A 79 10.39 -10.08 3.50
C TRP A 79 10.24 -9.22 4.76
N PRO A 80 10.66 -9.72 5.95
CA PRO A 80 11.26 -11.05 6.17
C PRO A 80 10.26 -12.20 6.11
N SER A 81 9.04 -12.01 6.61
CA SER A 81 7.89 -12.91 6.45
C SER A 81 6.61 -12.12 6.75
N LEU A 82 5.43 -12.66 6.39
CA LEU A 82 4.13 -12.06 6.75
C LEU A 82 3.90 -12.03 8.27
N GLU A 83 4.42 -13.04 8.98
CA GLU A 83 4.25 -13.25 10.41
C GLU A 83 5.06 -12.24 11.24
N ASP A 84 6.20 -11.80 10.72
CA ASP A 84 7.07 -10.83 11.38
C ASP A 84 6.60 -9.38 11.19
N LEU A 85 5.83 -9.10 10.12
CA LEU A 85 5.41 -7.74 9.76
C LEU A 85 4.75 -6.95 10.90
N PRO A 86 3.87 -7.54 11.75
CA PRO A 86 3.24 -6.77 12.81
C PRO A 86 4.23 -6.09 13.75
N SER A 87 5.29 -6.80 14.15
CA SER A 87 6.33 -6.22 15.02
C SER A 87 7.16 -5.14 14.30
N ILE A 88 7.37 -5.30 12.99
CA ILE A 88 8.14 -4.35 12.17
C ILE A 88 7.33 -3.07 11.96
N TRP A 89 6.04 -3.19 11.68
CA TRP A 89 5.15 -2.05 11.41
C TRP A 89 4.80 -1.24 12.66
N GLU A 90 5.17 -1.69 13.86
CA GLU A 90 5.16 -0.84 15.06
C GLU A 90 6.07 0.39 14.91
N VAL A 91 7.16 0.25 14.15
CA VAL A 91 8.22 1.27 14.07
C VAL A 91 8.64 1.63 12.64
N VAL A 92 8.15 0.92 11.62
CA VAL A 92 8.50 1.12 10.21
C VAL A 92 7.27 1.35 9.33
N ASN A 93 7.39 2.30 8.40
CA ASN A 93 6.49 2.46 7.27
C ASN A 93 7.10 1.74 6.06
N GLY A 94 6.40 0.72 5.54
CA GLY A 94 6.84 -0.03 4.37
C GLY A 94 7.11 -1.52 4.62
N THR A 95 7.25 -2.25 3.53
CA THR A 95 7.55 -3.68 3.49
C THR A 95 8.36 -4.00 2.25
N ALA A 96 9.37 -4.86 2.40
CA ALA A 96 10.13 -5.36 1.28
C ALA A 96 9.42 -6.57 0.64
N ILE A 97 9.39 -6.59 -0.68
CA ILE A 97 8.84 -7.66 -1.51
C ILE A 97 9.95 -8.09 -2.47
N ALA A 98 10.35 -9.36 -2.42
CA ALA A 98 11.24 -9.95 -3.39
C ALA A 98 10.43 -10.46 -4.59
N LEU A 99 10.85 -10.11 -5.80
CA LEU A 99 10.27 -10.54 -7.06
C LEU A 99 11.40 -11.03 -7.98
N GLY A 100 11.63 -12.35 -7.99
CA GLY A 100 12.80 -12.92 -8.67
C GLY A 100 14.10 -12.40 -8.07
N LYS A 101 14.87 -11.63 -8.85
CA LYS A 101 16.14 -11.00 -8.41
C LYS A 101 15.98 -9.54 -7.96
N THR A 102 14.78 -8.98 -8.07
CA THR A 102 14.50 -7.58 -7.74
C THR A 102 13.86 -7.49 -6.37
N ARG A 103 14.21 -6.46 -5.59
CA ARG A 103 13.54 -6.12 -4.35
C ARG A 103 12.76 -4.82 -4.53
N ILE A 104 11.46 -4.88 -4.28
CA ILE A 104 10.54 -3.75 -4.28
C ILE A 104 10.30 -3.38 -2.80
N VAL A 105 10.24 -2.09 -2.48
CA VAL A 105 9.93 -1.61 -1.13
C VAL A 105 8.73 -0.69 -1.23
N LEU A 106 7.71 -0.99 -0.42
CA LEU A 106 6.53 -0.13 -0.22
C LEU A 106 6.88 1.11 0.61
#